data_AF-A0A9D3S3W9-F1
#
_entry.id   AF-A0A9D3S3W9-F1
#
_cell.length_a   1.000
_cell.length_b   1.000
_cell.length_c   1.000
_cell.angle_alpha   90.00
_cell.angle_beta   90.00
_cell.angle_gamma   90.00
#
_symmetry.space_group_name_H-M   'P 1'
#
loop_
_entity.id
_entity.type
_entity.pdbx_description
1 polymer ?
#
loop_
_entity_poly.entity_id
_entity_poly.type
_entity_poly.pdbx_seq_one_letter_code
_entity_poly.pdbx_strand_id
1 'polypeptide(L)'
;MMSIMKPTRNLLFALCPMLVLGFLYYSSGKLHLHVWGQKPHKDKEATLSPAGNAYAEPEAETVVSVGHVVGSAKQGSPGMSMAITKQRPPSVSRDRPEPLTLLRNPDPAIQKKVFDKQGFLMKLDGKLPPELEYKYGNLSEGACKPGYVAAKMTAIYPKFVKPASMFLDQNFKRLKNVNNYLPPFGFKTQENIIEVILSATKDYGLSPELNSLPCRRCVIVGNGGILSNKSLGSRIDEYDIIVRLNEAPVSGFDKDVGSKTTMRITYPEGAIQNPSRYEKDSLFVFSAFKPQDFRWLRQMIFKDNQRGVDGFWKSVAQQVPREPSEMRILNPFFIQEASFRFIGLPHNNGLMGKGNIPTLGAVAITMALHNCDEVAVAGFGYDMSTPHAPLHYYEKVKMSAIKESWTHNISKEKEFLRKLVKAGVITDLTNGILAPPGV
;
A
#
# COMPACT_ATOMS: atom_id res chain seq x y z
N MET A 1 -76.34 13.47 -12.80
CA MET A 1 -75.14 14.28 -13.12
C MET A 1 -74.03 13.95 -12.15
N MET A 2 -72.84 13.65 -12.67
CA MET A 2 -71.71 13.02 -11.99
C MET A 2 -71.16 13.83 -10.80
N SER A 3 -70.94 13.14 -9.68
CA SER A 3 -70.27 13.67 -8.50
C SER A 3 -68.77 13.82 -8.77
N ILE A 4 -68.28 15.05 -8.71
CA ILE A 4 -66.86 15.40 -8.88
C ILE A 4 -66.08 14.85 -7.67
N MET A 5 -65.39 13.73 -7.86
CA MET A 5 -64.44 13.21 -6.88
C MET A 5 -63.22 14.12 -6.78
N LYS A 6 -62.90 14.57 -5.57
CA LYS A 6 -61.77 15.46 -5.24
C LYS A 6 -60.42 14.85 -5.70
N PRO A 7 -59.53 15.65 -6.34
CA PRO A 7 -58.28 15.17 -6.94
C PRO A 7 -57.26 14.58 -5.95
N THR A 8 -57.43 14.83 -4.65
CA THR A 8 -56.59 14.27 -3.57
C THR A 8 -56.75 12.77 -3.35
N ARG A 9 -57.92 12.19 -3.69
CA ARG A 9 -58.15 10.75 -3.48
C ARG A 9 -57.41 9.89 -4.50
N ASN A 10 -57.38 10.32 -5.76
CA ASN A 10 -56.70 9.59 -6.84
C ASN A 10 -55.16 9.66 -6.70
N LEU A 11 -54.63 10.74 -6.13
CA LEU A 11 -53.19 10.87 -5.86
C LEU A 11 -52.72 9.88 -4.77
N LEU A 12 -53.53 9.65 -3.73
CA LEU A 12 -53.25 8.63 -2.71
C LEU A 12 -53.26 7.21 -3.27
N PHE A 13 -54.20 6.90 -4.17
CA PHE A 13 -54.29 5.58 -4.80
C PHE A 13 -53.11 5.25 -5.71
N ALA A 14 -52.38 6.24 -6.21
CA ALA A 14 -51.16 6.03 -6.99
C ALA A 14 -49.88 6.04 -6.13
N LEU A 15 -49.80 6.92 -5.13
CA LEU A 15 -48.61 7.04 -4.27
C LEU A 15 -48.43 5.84 -3.33
N CYS A 16 -49.51 5.32 -2.75
CA CYS A 16 -49.44 4.18 -1.83
C CYS A 16 -48.83 2.92 -2.47
N PRO A 17 -49.29 2.41 -3.63
CA PRO A 17 -48.69 1.23 -4.24
C PRO A 17 -47.25 1.46 -4.69
N MET A 18 -46.89 2.68 -5.14
CA MET A 18 -45.50 2.99 -5.52
C MET A 18 -44.55 3.02 -4.32
N LEU A 19 -45.00 3.53 -3.17
CA LEU A 19 -44.22 3.48 -1.93
C LEU A 19 -44.08 2.06 -1.40
N VAL A 20 -45.14 1.24 -1.47
CA VAL A 20 -45.10 -0.18 -1.08
C VAL A 20 -44.17 -0.97 -2.01
N LEU A 21 -44.24 -0.77 -3.32
CA LEU A 21 -43.33 -1.41 -4.28
C LEU A 21 -41.88 -0.94 -4.08
N GLY A 22 -41.66 0.34 -3.78
CA GLY A 22 -40.35 0.86 -3.41
C GLY A 22 -39.80 0.22 -2.14
N PHE A 23 -40.64 0.02 -1.12
CA PHE A 23 -40.27 -0.63 0.14
C PHE A 23 -39.99 -2.13 -0.05
N LEU A 24 -40.78 -2.82 -0.87
CA LEU A 24 -40.57 -4.23 -1.21
C LEU A 24 -39.32 -4.43 -2.06
N TYR A 25 -39.07 -3.56 -3.04
CA TYR A 25 -37.84 -3.56 -3.84
C TYR A 25 -36.60 -3.32 -2.96
N TYR A 26 -36.67 -2.30 -2.08
CA TYR A 26 -35.60 -1.99 -1.14
C TYR A 26 -35.36 -3.13 -0.13
N SER A 27 -36.43 -3.74 0.38
CA SER A 27 -36.35 -4.86 1.34
C SER A 27 -35.85 -6.15 0.68
N SER A 28 -36.25 -6.44 -0.57
CA SER A 28 -35.77 -7.58 -1.36
C SER A 28 -34.28 -7.46 -1.69
N GLY A 29 -33.81 -6.24 -2.02
CA GLY A 29 -32.39 -5.95 -2.19
C GLY A 29 -31.56 -6.14 -0.91
N LYS A 30 -32.18 -5.97 0.27
CA LYS A 30 -31.54 -6.18 1.57
C LYS A 30 -31.56 -7.67 2.01
N LEU A 31 -32.58 -8.42 1.61
CA LEU A 31 -32.69 -9.87 1.87
C LEU A 31 -31.70 -10.70 1.04
N HIS A 32 -31.34 -10.26 -0.17
CA HIS A 32 -30.30 -10.91 -0.96
C HIS A 32 -28.86 -10.73 -0.41
N LEU A 33 -28.66 -9.82 0.55
CA LEU A 33 -27.38 -9.60 1.23
C LEU A 33 -27.22 -10.39 2.54
N HIS A 34 -28.23 -11.13 2.99
CA HIS A 34 -28.24 -11.79 4.32
C HIS A 34 -28.30 -13.32 4.30
N VAL A 35 -28.17 -13.99 3.14
CA VAL A 35 -28.34 -15.45 3.05
C VAL A 35 -27.05 -16.23 2.78
N TRP A 36 -25.87 -15.62 2.78
CA TRP A 36 -24.62 -16.41 2.68
C TRP A 36 -23.54 -15.98 3.66
N GLY A 37 -23.67 -16.47 4.89
CA GLY A 37 -22.61 -16.34 5.89
C GLY A 37 -23.06 -16.68 7.30
N GLN A 38 -23.27 -17.98 7.57
CA GLN A 38 -22.84 -18.70 8.80
C GLN A 38 -23.67 -19.98 9.02
N LYS A 39 -22.98 -21.12 9.13
CA LYS A 39 -23.36 -22.17 10.09
C LYS A 39 -22.27 -22.19 11.18
N PRO A 40 -22.62 -22.06 12.46
CA PRO A 40 -21.69 -22.26 13.56
C PRO A 40 -21.55 -23.76 13.81
N HIS A 41 -20.32 -24.28 13.86
CA HIS A 41 -20.10 -25.62 14.41
C HIS A 41 -19.39 -25.52 15.76
N LYS A 42 -20.07 -26.14 16.73
CA LYS A 42 -19.81 -26.18 18.17
C LYS A 42 -18.41 -26.65 18.54
N ASP A 43 -17.96 -26.06 19.65
CA ASP A 43 -16.85 -26.49 20.49
C ASP A 43 -16.97 -27.97 20.89
N LYS A 44 -15.83 -28.63 20.97
CA LYS A 44 -15.62 -29.78 21.85
C LYS A 44 -14.35 -29.56 22.64
N GLU A 45 -14.53 -29.37 23.93
CA GLU A 45 -13.52 -29.58 24.97
C GLU A 45 -12.94 -30.99 24.90
N ALA A 46 -11.63 -31.08 25.12
CA ALA A 46 -11.01 -32.25 25.74
C ALA A 46 -9.89 -31.74 26.67
N THR A 47 -10.09 -32.00 27.95
CA THR A 47 -9.22 -31.67 29.08
C THR A 47 -8.19 -32.78 29.29
N LEU A 48 -7.02 -32.38 29.86
CA LEU A 48 -6.08 -33.09 30.75
C LEU A 48 -4.60 -33.19 30.30
N SER A 49 -3.77 -32.66 31.21
CA SER A 49 -2.30 -32.45 31.29
C SER A 49 -1.54 -33.74 31.75
N PRO A 50 -0.33 -33.70 32.37
CA PRO A 50 0.89 -32.86 32.22
C PRO A 50 2.22 -33.69 32.17
N ALA A 51 3.33 -33.06 31.76
CA ALA A 51 4.73 -33.28 32.17
C ALA A 51 5.60 -32.30 31.33
N GLY A 52 6.54 -31.49 31.82
CA GLY A 52 7.47 -31.64 32.92
C GLY A 52 8.88 -31.66 32.34
N ASN A 53 9.60 -30.53 32.35
CA ASN A 53 11.00 -30.42 32.80
C ASN A 53 11.62 -29.05 32.49
N ALA A 54 12.28 -28.52 33.52
CA ALA A 54 13.02 -27.29 33.62
C ALA A 54 14.53 -27.53 33.42
N TYR A 55 15.25 -26.55 32.85
CA TYR A 55 16.68 -26.24 33.06
C TYR A 55 16.87 -24.79 32.55
N ALA A 56 17.02 -23.77 33.41
CA ALA A 56 18.23 -23.30 34.11
C ALA A 56 19.26 -22.60 33.19
N GLU A 57 19.42 -21.28 33.41
CA GLU A 57 20.47 -20.37 32.91
C GLU A 57 21.87 -20.73 33.47
N PRO A 58 22.94 -20.06 32.99
CA PRO A 58 23.49 -19.01 33.87
C PRO A 58 23.95 -17.72 33.16
N GLU A 59 23.94 -16.65 33.97
CA GLU A 59 24.58 -15.35 33.78
C GLU A 59 26.12 -15.43 33.76
N ALA A 60 26.76 -14.41 33.16
CA ALA A 60 28.08 -13.95 33.60
C ALA A 60 28.26 -12.44 33.35
N GLU A 61 28.84 -11.80 34.36
CA GLU A 61 28.94 -10.37 34.62
C GLU A 61 30.02 -9.60 33.82
N THR A 62 29.88 -8.29 33.95
CA THR A 62 30.71 -7.13 33.63
C THR A 62 32.22 -7.20 33.92
N VAL A 63 33.02 -6.50 33.09
CA VAL A 63 34.25 -5.82 33.53
C VAL A 63 34.33 -4.40 32.95
N VAL A 64 34.51 -3.44 33.85
CA VAL A 64 34.80 -2.02 33.64
C VAL A 64 36.29 -1.84 33.37
N SER A 65 36.67 -0.92 32.45
CA SER A 65 37.97 -0.25 32.52
C SER A 65 37.87 1.22 32.13
N VAL A 66 38.41 2.03 33.03
CA VAL A 66 38.56 3.49 33.04
C VAL A 66 39.80 3.90 32.24
N GLY A 67 39.83 5.11 31.65
CA GLY A 67 41.05 5.66 31.07
C GLY A 67 40.96 7.02 30.38
N HIS A 68 40.90 8.09 31.18
CA HIS A 68 41.52 9.43 31.02
C HIS A 68 41.42 10.26 29.71
N VAL A 69 40.65 11.34 29.84
CA VAL A 69 40.95 12.78 29.63
C VAL A 69 42.36 13.19 29.16
N VAL A 70 42.43 13.99 28.08
CA VAL A 70 43.13 15.30 28.04
C VAL A 70 42.40 16.22 27.04
N GLY A 71 41.94 17.38 27.52
CA GLY A 71 41.51 18.49 26.67
C GLY A 71 42.65 19.48 26.42
N SER A 72 42.55 20.27 25.35
CA SER A 72 43.04 21.66 25.41
C SER A 72 42.43 22.53 24.32
N ALA A 73 42.42 23.82 24.61
CA ALA A 73 41.51 24.82 24.10
C ALA A 73 42.18 25.85 23.17
N LYS A 74 41.32 26.52 22.39
CA LYS A 74 41.29 27.97 22.05
C LYS A 74 42.34 28.62 21.11
N GLN A 75 41.74 29.48 20.27
CA GLN A 75 42.14 30.82 19.78
C GLN A 75 42.96 30.96 18.47
N GLY A 76 42.28 31.37 17.38
CA GLY A 76 42.14 32.79 17.00
C GLY A 76 43.23 33.48 16.14
N SER A 77 42.96 33.59 14.82
CA SER A 77 43.22 34.70 13.84
C SER A 77 44.62 35.35 13.70
N PRO A 78 44.97 36.13 12.62
CA PRO A 78 44.21 36.57 11.43
C PRO A 78 44.90 36.28 10.06
N GLY A 79 44.23 36.64 8.95
CA GLY A 79 44.53 36.18 7.59
C GLY A 79 45.51 37.00 6.73
N MET A 80 45.66 36.57 5.46
CA MET A 80 46.17 37.41 4.37
C MET A 80 45.64 36.93 3.01
N SER A 81 45.19 37.89 2.21
CA SER A 81 44.63 37.77 0.86
C SER A 81 45.76 37.69 -0.18
N MET A 82 45.64 36.83 -1.19
CA MET A 82 46.45 36.87 -2.41
C MET A 82 45.55 36.63 -3.63
N ALA A 83 45.43 37.68 -4.44
CA ALA A 83 44.77 37.69 -5.73
C ALA A 83 45.60 36.93 -6.78
N ILE A 84 44.95 36.11 -7.62
CA ILE A 84 45.57 35.56 -8.84
C ILE A 84 44.71 35.92 -10.05
N THR A 85 45.38 36.66 -10.93
CA THR A 85 44.90 37.28 -12.17
C THR A 85 44.59 36.23 -13.24
N LYS A 86 43.45 36.38 -13.92
CA LYS A 86 43.04 35.57 -15.07
C LYS A 86 43.83 35.97 -16.33
N GLN A 87 44.48 35.01 -16.99
CA GLN A 87 44.76 35.06 -18.41
C GLN A 87 44.34 33.74 -19.09
N ARG A 88 43.87 33.87 -20.34
CA ARG A 88 43.09 32.89 -21.12
C ARG A 88 44.01 32.26 -22.19
N PRO A 89 43.99 30.93 -22.40
CA PRO A 89 44.49 30.32 -23.64
C PRO A 89 43.33 29.81 -24.54
N PRO A 90 43.61 29.45 -25.81
CA PRO A 90 42.72 29.71 -26.94
C PRO A 90 41.66 28.62 -27.19
N SER A 91 40.66 29.02 -27.97
CA SER A 91 39.49 28.26 -28.40
C SER A 91 39.82 27.03 -29.26
N VAL A 92 39.35 25.86 -28.82
CA VAL A 92 39.14 24.68 -29.67
C VAL A 92 37.69 24.23 -29.47
N SER A 93 36.92 24.29 -30.55
CA SER A 93 35.57 23.76 -30.65
C SER A 93 35.59 22.23 -30.49
N ARG A 94 34.92 21.72 -29.46
CA ARG A 94 34.47 20.32 -29.40
C ARG A 94 33.02 20.34 -28.98
N ASP A 95 32.18 19.88 -29.90
CA ASP A 95 30.74 19.75 -29.74
C ASP A 95 30.42 19.03 -28.43
N ARG A 96 29.70 19.75 -27.57
CA ARG A 96 29.13 19.23 -26.34
C ARG A 96 27.82 18.53 -26.75
N PRO A 97 27.59 17.25 -26.44
CA PRO A 97 26.29 16.65 -26.71
C PRO A 97 25.24 17.41 -25.90
N GLU A 98 24.22 17.93 -26.59
CA GLU A 98 23.10 18.61 -25.96
C GLU A 98 22.43 17.70 -24.92
N PRO A 99 21.99 18.24 -23.76
CA PRO A 99 21.10 17.51 -22.88
C PRO A 99 19.80 17.19 -23.62
N LEU A 100 19.38 15.93 -23.64
CA LEU A 100 18.10 15.50 -24.23
C LEU A 100 16.94 16.36 -23.69
N THR A 101 16.54 17.35 -24.48
CA THR A 101 15.25 18.04 -24.40
C THR A 101 14.20 17.38 -25.31
N LEU A 102 14.48 16.17 -25.81
CA LEU A 102 13.55 15.36 -26.58
C LEU A 102 12.72 14.46 -25.68
N LEU A 103 11.64 15.02 -25.13
CA LEU A 103 10.32 14.38 -24.99
C LEU A 103 9.30 15.44 -24.53
N ARG A 104 9.27 16.60 -25.19
CA ARG A 104 8.06 17.44 -25.20
C ARG A 104 7.18 16.93 -26.33
N ASN A 105 6.17 16.11 -25.96
CA ASN A 105 5.06 15.63 -26.78
C ASN A 105 5.43 15.15 -28.20
N PRO A 106 5.94 13.91 -28.37
CA PRO A 106 6.07 13.32 -29.70
C PRO A 106 4.70 13.17 -30.37
N ASP A 107 4.68 13.17 -31.70
CA ASP A 107 3.48 13.03 -32.55
C ASP A 107 2.50 11.97 -31.99
N PRO A 108 1.19 12.29 -31.81
CA PRO A 108 0.18 11.36 -31.34
C PRO A 108 0.14 10.01 -32.10
N ALA A 109 0.54 9.98 -33.36
CA ALA A 109 0.62 8.76 -34.17
C ALA A 109 1.80 7.85 -33.78
N ILE A 110 2.93 8.44 -33.37
CA ILE A 110 4.12 7.72 -32.89
C ILE A 110 3.88 7.19 -31.47
N GLN A 111 3.18 7.95 -30.62
CA GLN A 111 2.83 7.51 -29.25
C GLN A 111 2.03 6.20 -29.25
N LYS A 112 1.08 6.01 -30.18
CA LYS A 112 0.27 4.79 -30.30
C LYS A 112 1.05 3.54 -30.73
N LYS A 113 2.24 3.70 -31.33
CA LYS A 113 3.06 2.55 -31.80
C LYS A 113 4.05 2.04 -30.75
N VAL A 114 4.30 2.80 -29.69
CA VAL A 114 5.33 2.48 -28.68
C VAL A 114 4.72 2.21 -27.31
N PHE A 115 3.65 2.92 -26.95
CA PHE A 115 2.98 2.79 -25.66
C PHE A 115 1.57 2.19 -25.80
N ASP A 116 1.15 1.44 -24.78
CA ASP A 116 -0.21 0.93 -24.69
C ASP A 116 -1.23 2.03 -24.32
N LYS A 117 -2.50 1.66 -24.22
CA LYS A 117 -3.59 2.60 -23.92
C LYS A 117 -3.45 3.29 -22.55
N GLN A 118 -2.80 2.64 -21.58
CA GLN A 118 -2.54 3.20 -20.26
C GLN A 118 -1.34 4.17 -20.30
N GLY A 119 -0.40 3.92 -21.20
CA GLY A 119 0.83 4.69 -21.39
C GLY A 119 2.08 3.93 -20.99
N PHE A 120 2.01 2.60 -20.83
CA PHE A 120 3.19 1.75 -20.61
C PHE A 120 3.84 1.37 -21.92
N LEU A 121 5.17 1.25 -21.92
CA LEU A 121 5.94 0.75 -23.06
C LEU A 121 5.45 -0.66 -23.43
N MET A 122 5.17 -0.90 -24.71
CA MET A 122 4.63 -2.21 -25.14
C MET A 122 5.69 -3.32 -25.11
N LYS A 123 6.95 -2.99 -25.42
CA LYS A 123 8.08 -3.95 -25.37
C LYS A 123 8.80 -3.80 -24.04
N LEU A 124 8.54 -4.74 -23.13
CA LEU A 124 9.16 -4.83 -21.82
C LEU A 124 10.13 -6.02 -21.84
N ASP A 125 11.29 -5.84 -22.46
CA ASP A 125 12.32 -6.88 -22.59
C ASP A 125 13.25 -6.96 -21.37
N GLY A 126 13.02 -6.12 -20.36
CA GLY A 126 13.79 -6.07 -19.11
C GLY A 126 15.16 -5.43 -19.26
N LYS A 127 15.58 -5.08 -20.49
CA LYS A 127 16.84 -4.39 -20.75
C LYS A 127 16.77 -2.96 -20.23
N LEU A 128 17.85 -2.54 -19.59
CA LEU A 128 17.99 -1.17 -19.16
C LEU A 128 18.16 -0.27 -20.39
N PRO A 129 17.51 0.91 -20.44
CA PRO A 129 17.95 1.97 -21.33
C PRO A 129 19.44 2.26 -21.11
N PRO A 130 20.20 2.66 -22.16
CA PRO A 130 21.64 2.89 -22.06
C PRO A 130 22.04 3.83 -20.91
N GLU A 131 21.22 4.85 -20.62
CA GLU A 131 21.48 5.78 -19.51
C GLU A 131 21.38 5.10 -18.14
N LEU A 132 20.43 4.17 -17.99
CA LEU A 132 20.29 3.40 -16.75
C LEU A 132 21.34 2.30 -16.64
N GLU A 133 21.77 1.72 -17.78
CA GLU A 133 22.87 0.77 -17.84
C GLU A 133 24.19 1.43 -17.44
N TYR A 134 24.49 2.62 -17.96
CA TYR A 134 25.65 3.39 -17.54
C TYR A 134 25.62 3.72 -16.04
N LYS A 135 24.45 4.09 -15.51
CA LYS A 135 24.29 4.48 -14.10
C LYS A 135 24.36 3.29 -13.13
N TYR A 136 23.76 2.16 -13.47
CA TYR A 136 23.54 1.04 -12.54
C TYR A 136 24.24 -0.26 -12.94
N GLY A 137 24.80 -0.35 -14.14
CA GLY A 137 25.40 -1.57 -14.69
C GLY A 137 26.73 -1.96 -14.03
N ASN A 138 27.45 -0.99 -13.46
CA ASN A 138 28.71 -1.23 -12.75
C ASN A 138 28.55 -1.50 -11.25
N LEU A 139 27.32 -1.54 -10.73
CA LEU A 139 27.08 -1.85 -9.32
C LEU A 139 27.18 -3.36 -9.09
N SER A 140 27.86 -3.75 -8.01
CA SER A 140 27.98 -5.16 -7.61
C SER A 140 26.60 -5.82 -7.48
N GLU A 141 26.54 -7.11 -7.81
CA GLU A 141 25.33 -7.89 -7.60
C GLU A 141 24.91 -7.84 -6.13
N GLY A 142 23.63 -7.56 -5.88
CA GLY A 142 23.08 -7.37 -4.53
C GLY A 142 23.32 -5.99 -3.91
N ALA A 143 24.11 -5.10 -4.52
CA ALA A 143 24.22 -3.73 -4.05
C ALA A 143 22.93 -2.94 -4.35
N CYS A 144 22.44 -2.21 -3.34
CA CYS A 144 21.24 -1.39 -3.48
C CYS A 144 21.47 -0.25 -4.49
N LYS A 145 20.46 0.02 -5.32
CA LYS A 145 20.50 1.00 -6.41
C LYS A 145 19.63 2.23 -6.10
N PRO A 146 20.20 3.34 -5.59
CA PRO A 146 19.43 4.54 -5.26
C PRO A 146 18.66 5.11 -6.47
N GLY A 147 17.37 5.35 -6.30
CA GLY A 147 16.45 5.88 -7.30
C GLY A 147 16.10 4.90 -8.43
N TYR A 148 16.41 3.62 -8.31
CA TYR A 148 16.29 2.65 -9.40
C TYR A 148 14.85 2.45 -9.86
N VAL A 149 13.94 2.17 -8.93
CA VAL A 149 12.51 2.00 -9.22
C VAL A 149 11.91 3.25 -9.87
N ALA A 150 12.30 4.44 -9.41
CA ALA A 150 11.88 5.71 -10.01
C ALA A 150 12.26 5.80 -11.49
N ALA A 151 13.55 5.57 -11.76
CA ALA A 151 14.13 5.71 -13.08
C ALA A 151 13.54 4.68 -14.05
N LYS A 152 13.36 3.43 -13.59
CA LYS A 152 12.69 2.40 -14.40
C LYS A 152 11.22 2.72 -14.66
N MET A 153 10.48 3.19 -13.65
CA MET A 153 9.09 3.60 -13.85
C MET A 153 8.98 4.74 -14.86
N THR A 154 9.84 5.75 -14.78
CA THR A 154 9.88 6.83 -15.79
C THR A 154 10.19 6.30 -17.19
N ALA A 155 11.10 5.32 -17.31
CA ALA A 155 11.45 4.72 -18.59
C ALA A 155 10.28 3.94 -19.23
N ILE A 156 9.55 3.16 -18.46
CA ILE A 156 8.44 2.34 -18.99
C ILE A 156 7.08 3.05 -18.98
N TYR A 157 6.93 4.12 -18.21
CA TYR A 157 5.71 4.89 -18.04
C TYR A 157 6.06 6.38 -17.90
N PRO A 158 6.25 7.12 -19.01
CA PRO A 158 6.72 8.52 -19.00
C PRO A 158 5.82 9.49 -18.24
N LYS A 159 4.56 9.11 -17.97
CA LYS A 159 3.62 9.86 -17.14
C LYS A 159 3.90 9.74 -15.64
N PHE A 160 4.88 8.91 -15.24
CA PHE A 160 5.32 8.76 -13.85
C PHE A 160 6.02 10.05 -13.39
N VAL A 161 5.40 10.77 -12.46
CA VAL A 161 5.96 11.99 -11.86
C VAL A 161 6.21 11.69 -10.38
N LYS A 162 7.41 11.94 -9.86
CA LYS A 162 7.71 11.92 -8.42
C LYS A 162 7.67 13.35 -7.85
N PRO A 163 7.29 13.61 -6.58
CA PRO A 163 6.99 12.66 -5.49
C PRO A 163 5.63 12.87 -4.78
N ALA A 164 5.00 11.77 -4.37
CA ALA A 164 3.95 11.76 -3.34
C ALA A 164 4.49 11.10 -2.06
N SER A 165 4.28 11.74 -0.91
CA SER A 165 4.66 11.19 0.40
C SER A 165 3.86 9.93 0.73
N MET A 166 4.48 8.96 1.42
CA MET A 166 3.81 7.73 1.89
C MET A 166 2.53 8.06 2.69
N PHE A 167 2.62 9.04 3.58
CA PHE A 167 1.58 9.36 4.54
C PHE A 167 1.12 10.80 4.41
N LEU A 168 -0.07 11.07 4.93
CA LEU A 168 -0.56 12.44 5.11
C LEU A 168 0.19 13.10 6.27
N ASP A 169 0.54 14.38 6.08
CA ASP A 169 1.09 15.27 7.08
C ASP A 169 0.13 16.46 7.33
N GLN A 170 0.52 17.39 8.19
CA GLN A 170 -0.27 18.61 8.45
C GLN A 170 -0.55 19.46 7.19
N ASN A 171 0.20 19.27 6.10
CA ASN A 171 0.02 19.99 4.84
C ASN A 171 -0.91 19.26 3.86
N PHE A 172 -1.57 18.16 4.25
CA PHE A 172 -2.37 17.32 3.36
C PHE A 172 -3.41 18.08 2.52
N LYS A 173 -3.98 19.17 3.05
CA LYS A 173 -4.95 20.03 2.35
C LYS A 173 -4.40 20.64 1.06
N ARG A 174 -3.06 20.69 0.88
CA ARG A 174 -2.40 21.17 -0.36
C ARG A 174 -2.48 20.18 -1.52
N LEU A 175 -2.88 18.93 -1.28
CA LEU A 175 -3.04 17.89 -2.30
C LEU A 175 -4.31 18.15 -3.15
N LYS A 176 -4.26 19.15 -4.05
CA LYS A 176 -5.42 19.66 -4.81
C LYS A 176 -6.21 18.55 -5.53
N ASN A 177 -5.53 17.61 -6.19
CA ASN A 177 -6.19 16.54 -6.93
C ASN A 177 -6.83 15.49 -6.03
N VAL A 178 -6.33 15.33 -4.81
CA VAL A 178 -6.82 14.34 -3.83
C VAL A 178 -8.00 14.92 -3.04
N ASN A 179 -7.94 16.21 -2.70
CA ASN A 179 -9.01 16.92 -1.97
C ASN A 179 -10.34 17.00 -2.75
N ASN A 180 -10.33 16.73 -4.06
CA ASN A 180 -11.52 16.79 -4.90
C ASN A 180 -12.37 15.51 -4.85
N TYR A 181 -11.84 14.43 -4.30
CA TYR A 181 -12.51 13.12 -4.26
C TYR A 181 -12.89 12.72 -2.84
N LEU A 182 -14.03 12.06 -2.70
CA LEU A 182 -14.37 11.33 -1.47
C LEU A 182 -13.44 10.11 -1.31
N PRO A 183 -13.33 9.53 -0.11
CA PRO A 183 -12.72 8.21 0.05
C PRO A 183 -13.34 7.17 -0.91
N PRO A 184 -12.56 6.22 -1.46
CA PRO A 184 -11.13 5.98 -1.21
C PRO A 184 -10.16 6.85 -2.03
N PHE A 185 -10.64 7.56 -3.05
CA PHE A 185 -9.76 8.26 -4.00
C PHE A 185 -9.26 9.62 -3.48
N GLY A 186 -9.78 10.05 -2.34
CA GLY A 186 -9.41 11.29 -1.69
C GLY A 186 -9.93 11.37 -0.27
N PHE A 187 -10.05 12.60 0.24
CA PHE A 187 -10.49 12.88 1.60
C PHE A 187 -11.46 14.06 1.69
N LYS A 188 -12.10 14.43 0.56
CA LYS A 188 -13.10 15.49 0.53
C LYS A 188 -14.12 15.27 1.64
N THR A 189 -14.49 16.34 2.35
CA THR A 189 -15.39 16.37 3.51
C THR A 189 -14.86 15.72 4.80
N GLN A 190 -13.65 15.15 4.78
CA GLN A 190 -13.01 14.50 5.94
C GLN A 190 -11.85 15.33 6.51
N GLU A 191 -11.67 16.57 6.06
CA GLU A 191 -10.51 17.41 6.37
C GLU A 191 -10.41 17.69 7.87
N ASN A 192 -11.52 18.03 8.53
CA ASN A 192 -11.54 18.35 9.96
C ASN A 192 -11.18 17.14 10.83
N ILE A 193 -11.69 15.93 10.51
CA ILE A 193 -11.36 14.73 11.29
C ILE A 193 -9.91 14.31 11.07
N ILE A 194 -9.39 14.46 9.85
CA ILE A 194 -7.99 14.20 9.55
C ILE A 194 -7.08 15.15 10.32
N GLU A 195 -7.39 16.44 10.39
CA GLU A 195 -6.63 17.44 11.15
C GLU A 195 -6.60 17.11 12.66
N VAL A 196 -7.74 16.69 13.22
CA VAL A 196 -7.81 16.22 14.61
C VAL A 196 -6.95 14.97 14.81
N ILE A 197 -7.00 14.01 13.89
CA ILE A 197 -6.17 12.80 13.96
C ILE A 197 -4.67 13.15 13.89
N LEU A 198 -4.26 13.95 12.90
CA LEU A 198 -2.86 14.30 12.69
C LEU A 198 -2.29 15.14 13.84
N SER A 199 -3.10 15.97 14.50
CA SER A 199 -2.65 16.71 15.68
C SER A 199 -2.36 15.79 16.89
N ALA A 200 -3.02 14.62 16.95
CA ALA A 200 -2.73 13.60 17.95
C ALA A 200 -1.53 12.72 17.59
N THR A 201 -1.36 12.33 16.32
CA THR A 201 -0.26 11.42 15.94
C THR A 201 1.12 12.09 15.99
N LYS A 202 1.23 13.38 15.65
CA LYS A 202 2.46 14.22 15.69
C LYS A 202 3.66 13.76 14.85
N ASP A 203 3.69 12.51 14.42
CA ASP A 203 4.67 11.95 13.48
C ASP A 203 3.95 11.43 12.23
N TYR A 204 4.50 11.77 11.06
CA TYR A 204 3.93 11.57 9.74
C TYR A 204 4.89 10.86 8.79
N GLY A 205 6.07 10.43 9.27
CA GLY A 205 7.12 9.82 8.45
C GLY A 205 7.40 8.37 8.83
N LEU A 206 8.42 7.79 8.19
CA LEU A 206 9.12 6.63 8.74
C LEU A 206 9.97 7.05 9.95
N SER A 207 10.56 6.09 10.66
CA SER A 207 11.52 6.39 11.71
C SER A 207 12.73 7.19 11.17
N PRO A 208 13.42 7.98 12.00
CA PRO A 208 14.62 8.72 11.59
C PRO A 208 15.69 7.82 10.94
N GLU A 209 15.89 6.61 11.48
CA GLU A 209 16.86 5.63 10.98
C GLU A 209 16.53 5.23 9.54
N LEU A 210 15.26 4.86 9.28
CA LEU A 210 14.79 4.51 7.94
C LEU A 210 14.81 5.70 6.98
N ASN A 211 14.52 6.90 7.48
CA ASN A 211 14.58 8.11 6.66
C ASN A 211 16.00 8.44 6.22
N SER A 212 16.99 8.16 7.07
CA SER A 212 18.41 8.44 6.84
C SER A 212 19.11 7.43 5.90
N LEU A 213 18.46 6.30 5.58
CA LEU A 213 19.04 5.30 4.70
C LEU A 213 19.36 5.90 3.32
N PRO A 214 20.59 5.69 2.80
CA PRO A 214 20.98 6.17 1.48
C PRO A 214 20.27 5.41 0.34
N CYS A 215 19.73 4.24 0.66
CA CYS A 215 19.01 3.38 -0.26
C CYS A 215 18.00 2.54 0.53
N ARG A 216 16.73 2.57 0.14
CA ARG A 216 15.61 1.88 0.80
C ARG A 216 15.14 0.71 -0.06
N ARG A 217 15.42 -0.50 0.40
CA ARG A 217 14.89 -1.74 -0.20
C ARG A 217 13.61 -2.11 0.52
N CYS A 218 12.52 -2.11 -0.22
CA CYS A 218 11.20 -2.44 0.28
C CYS A 218 10.75 -3.81 -0.21
N VAL A 219 10.11 -4.59 0.66
CA VAL A 219 9.36 -5.77 0.26
C VAL A 219 7.91 -5.64 0.70
N ILE A 220 6.99 -5.92 -0.23
CA ILE A 220 5.56 -5.95 0.05
C ILE A 220 5.17 -7.42 0.12
N VAL A 221 4.73 -7.84 1.30
CA VAL A 221 4.28 -9.21 1.55
C VAL A 221 2.76 -9.24 1.44
N GLY A 222 2.29 -9.76 0.31
CA GLY A 222 0.89 -10.06 0.07
C GLY A 222 0.39 -11.22 0.91
N ASN A 223 -0.91 -11.50 0.81
CA ASN A 223 -1.55 -12.53 1.62
C ASN A 223 -1.68 -13.88 0.90
N GLY A 224 -1.21 -13.98 -0.35
CA GLY A 224 -1.50 -15.10 -1.23
C GLY A 224 -1.05 -16.46 -0.69
N GLY A 225 -1.87 -17.49 -0.90
CA GLY A 225 -1.58 -18.88 -0.53
C GLY A 225 -0.29 -19.45 -1.14
N ILE A 226 0.22 -18.83 -2.21
CA ILE A 226 1.50 -19.20 -2.83
C ILE A 226 2.70 -19.06 -1.88
N LEU A 227 2.58 -18.32 -0.77
CA LEU A 227 3.64 -18.21 0.24
C LEU A 227 3.85 -19.50 1.03
N SER A 228 2.82 -20.35 1.16
CA SER A 228 2.92 -21.57 1.95
C SER A 228 4.02 -22.50 1.43
N ASN A 229 4.86 -22.99 2.34
CA ASN A 229 5.99 -23.87 2.08
C ASN A 229 7.07 -23.30 1.14
N LYS A 230 7.17 -21.97 1.01
CA LYS A 230 8.22 -21.33 0.19
C LYS A 230 9.54 -21.12 0.92
N SER A 231 9.55 -21.19 2.25
CA SER A 231 10.74 -20.92 3.08
C SER A 231 11.42 -19.59 2.76
N LEU A 232 10.65 -18.56 2.39
CA LEU A 232 11.17 -17.24 2.00
C LEU A 232 11.45 -16.33 3.19
N GLY A 233 11.21 -16.77 4.43
CA GLY A 233 11.20 -15.89 5.59
C GLY A 233 12.51 -15.17 5.85
N SER A 234 13.64 -15.88 5.79
CA SER A 234 14.97 -15.26 5.94
C SER A 234 15.22 -14.20 4.87
N ARG A 235 14.89 -14.51 3.62
CA ARG A 235 15.06 -13.60 2.48
C ARG A 235 14.16 -12.36 2.57
N ILE A 236 12.95 -12.49 3.12
CA ILE A 236 12.06 -11.35 3.37
C ILE A 236 12.65 -10.45 4.46
N ASP A 237 13.22 -11.04 5.51
CA ASP A 237 13.79 -10.32 6.67
C ASP A 237 15.13 -9.60 6.37
N GLU A 238 15.67 -9.74 5.16
CA GLU A 238 16.84 -9.00 4.65
C GLU A 238 16.53 -7.58 4.14
N TYR A 239 15.25 -7.27 3.91
CA TYR A 239 14.80 -5.96 3.42
C TYR A 239 14.72 -4.92 4.54
N ASP A 240 14.96 -3.67 4.18
CA ASP A 240 15.00 -2.56 5.14
C ASP A 240 13.58 -2.17 5.59
N ILE A 241 12.62 -2.22 4.65
CA ILE A 241 11.21 -1.89 4.89
C ILE A 241 10.34 -3.07 4.47
N ILE A 242 9.69 -3.71 5.44
CA ILE A 242 8.79 -4.84 5.23
C ILE A 242 7.35 -4.39 5.46
N VAL A 243 6.58 -4.36 4.38
CA VAL A 243 5.18 -3.93 4.37
C VAL A 243 4.27 -5.15 4.37
N ARG A 244 3.44 -5.30 5.40
CA ARG A 244 2.40 -6.34 5.49
C ARG A 244 1.01 -5.76 5.36
N LEU A 245 0.03 -6.60 5.03
CA LEU A 245 -1.31 -6.17 4.67
C LEU A 245 -2.39 -6.87 5.52
N ASN A 246 -3.43 -6.11 5.88
CA ASN A 246 -4.63 -6.62 6.55
C ASN A 246 -4.31 -7.44 7.82
N GLU A 247 -5.06 -8.52 8.05
CA GLU A 247 -4.99 -9.37 9.25
C GLU A 247 -4.05 -10.58 9.13
N ALA A 248 -3.18 -10.60 8.11
CA ALA A 248 -2.34 -11.75 7.81
C ALA A 248 -1.31 -12.00 8.94
N PRO A 249 -1.32 -13.18 9.60
CA PRO A 249 -0.46 -13.50 10.73
C PRO A 249 0.99 -13.71 10.31
N VAL A 250 1.90 -13.34 11.21
CA VAL A 250 3.32 -13.65 11.09
C VAL A 250 3.69 -14.87 11.92
N SER A 251 3.29 -14.87 13.20
CA SER A 251 3.56 -15.97 14.14
C SER A 251 3.01 -17.30 13.61
N GLY A 252 3.87 -18.32 13.58
CA GLY A 252 3.53 -19.66 13.06
C GLY A 252 3.70 -19.82 11.55
N PHE A 253 4.03 -18.75 10.84
CA PHE A 253 4.30 -18.73 9.40
C PHE A 253 5.66 -18.10 9.06
N ASP A 254 6.45 -17.74 10.08
CA ASP A 254 7.72 -17.00 9.99
C ASP A 254 8.72 -17.64 9.02
N LYS A 255 8.81 -18.97 8.98
CA LYS A 255 9.61 -19.70 7.99
C LYS A 255 9.31 -19.28 6.54
N ASP A 256 8.04 -19.05 6.22
CA ASP A 256 7.58 -18.72 4.86
C ASP A 256 7.49 -17.21 4.62
N VAL A 257 7.07 -16.44 5.61
CA VAL A 257 6.70 -15.03 5.43
C VAL A 257 7.62 -14.05 6.17
N GLY A 258 8.62 -14.54 6.88
CA GLY A 258 9.56 -13.73 7.68
C GLY A 258 8.98 -13.34 9.03
N SER A 259 9.81 -12.85 9.93
CA SER A 259 9.46 -12.48 11.31
C SER A 259 9.33 -10.98 11.53
N LYS A 260 9.94 -10.16 10.65
CA LYS A 260 9.98 -8.70 10.80
C LYS A 260 8.79 -8.04 10.11
N THR A 261 8.35 -6.91 10.67
CA THR A 261 7.34 -6.02 10.07
C THR A 261 7.71 -4.58 10.38
N THR A 262 7.97 -3.77 9.36
CA THR A 262 8.23 -2.33 9.55
C THR A 262 6.92 -1.56 9.63
N MET A 263 5.96 -1.91 8.78
CA MET A 263 4.63 -1.31 8.79
C MET A 263 3.57 -2.28 8.29
N ARG A 264 2.35 -2.12 8.80
CA ARG A 264 1.18 -2.87 8.38
C ARG A 264 0.13 -1.93 7.83
N ILE A 265 -0.19 -2.08 6.54
CA ILE A 265 -1.25 -1.30 5.90
C ILE A 265 -2.56 -2.05 6.04
N THR A 266 -3.57 -1.38 6.58
CA THR A 266 -4.89 -1.97 6.78
C THR A 266 -5.99 -0.91 6.77
N TYR A 267 -7.24 -1.36 6.88
CA TYR A 267 -8.46 -0.58 7.03
C TYR A 267 -9.35 -1.26 8.09
N PRO A 268 -10.46 -0.67 8.56
CA PRO A 268 -11.19 -1.19 9.72
C PRO A 268 -11.59 -2.66 9.58
N GLU A 269 -12.16 -3.06 8.44
CA GLU A 269 -12.51 -4.47 8.20
C GLU A 269 -11.29 -5.34 7.85
N GLY A 270 -10.16 -4.77 7.44
CA GLY A 270 -8.93 -5.54 7.21
C GLY A 270 -8.09 -5.74 8.48
N ALA A 271 -8.38 -5.03 9.57
CA ALA A 271 -7.51 -4.94 10.75
C ALA A 271 -7.55 -6.20 11.63
N ILE A 272 -6.41 -6.50 12.25
CA ILE A 272 -6.29 -7.58 13.24
C ILE A 272 -7.22 -7.27 14.42
N GLN A 273 -8.15 -8.18 14.71
CA GLN A 273 -9.14 -7.96 15.78
C GLN A 273 -8.60 -8.29 17.18
N ASN A 274 -7.68 -9.25 17.30
CA ASN A 274 -7.07 -9.62 18.58
C ASN A 274 -5.80 -8.79 18.81
N PRO A 275 -5.75 -7.92 19.84
CA PRO A 275 -4.58 -7.08 20.11
C PRO A 275 -3.27 -7.86 20.28
N SER A 276 -3.31 -9.08 20.84
CA SER A 276 -2.11 -9.91 21.05
C SER A 276 -1.43 -10.38 19.75
N ARG A 277 -2.11 -10.27 18.61
CA ARG A 277 -1.58 -10.66 17.29
C ARG A 277 -0.87 -9.54 16.55
N TYR A 278 -0.92 -8.30 17.04
CA TYR A 278 -0.13 -7.22 16.46
C TYR A 278 1.35 -7.44 16.73
N GLU A 279 2.19 -7.01 15.79
CA GLU A 279 3.64 -6.98 15.99
C GLU A 279 4.00 -6.03 17.15
N LYS A 280 5.22 -6.14 17.71
CA LYS A 280 5.64 -5.24 18.78
C LYS A 280 6.02 -3.87 18.21
N ASP A 281 6.95 -3.87 17.25
CA ASP A 281 7.60 -2.65 16.76
C ASP A 281 7.25 -2.40 15.29
N SER A 282 6.00 -1.99 15.01
CA SER A 282 5.56 -1.71 13.64
C SER A 282 4.60 -0.53 13.55
N LEU A 283 4.74 0.28 12.50
CA LEU A 283 3.76 1.33 12.20
C LEU A 283 2.41 0.73 11.83
N PHE A 284 1.34 1.26 12.41
CA PHE A 284 -0.02 1.01 11.97
C PHE A 284 -0.39 2.02 10.89
N VAL A 285 -0.55 1.55 9.65
CA VAL A 285 -0.83 2.41 8.51
C VAL A 285 -2.27 2.21 8.07
N PHE A 286 -3.08 3.24 8.28
CA PHE A 286 -4.50 3.26 7.96
C PHE A 286 -4.76 3.70 6.52
N SER A 287 -5.56 2.93 5.79
CA SER A 287 -6.10 3.26 4.47
C SER A 287 -7.61 3.47 4.57
N ALA A 288 -8.11 4.61 4.12
CA ALA A 288 -9.53 4.93 4.16
C ALA A 288 -10.25 4.52 2.86
N PHE A 289 -11.40 3.87 2.99
CA PHE A 289 -12.30 3.53 1.89
C PHE A 289 -13.65 4.24 1.97
N LYS A 290 -14.06 4.69 3.15
CA LYS A 290 -15.30 5.43 3.40
C LYS A 290 -15.15 6.40 4.58
N PRO A 291 -16.00 7.45 4.70
CA PRO A 291 -15.96 8.40 5.82
C PRO A 291 -16.01 7.77 7.22
N GLN A 292 -16.72 6.65 7.37
CA GLN A 292 -16.82 5.85 8.59
C GLN A 292 -15.44 5.38 9.08
N ASP A 293 -14.51 5.13 8.16
CA ASP A 293 -13.19 4.61 8.50
C ASP A 293 -12.37 5.64 9.30
N PHE A 294 -12.50 6.93 8.99
CA PHE A 294 -11.83 8.00 9.76
C PHE A 294 -12.40 8.12 11.17
N ARG A 295 -13.72 7.91 11.33
CA ARG A 295 -14.36 7.87 12.65
C ARG A 295 -13.83 6.71 13.49
N TRP A 296 -13.67 5.54 12.87
CA TRP A 296 -13.05 4.38 13.50
C TRP A 296 -11.59 4.65 13.89
N LEU A 297 -10.77 5.24 13.00
CA LEU A 297 -9.39 5.58 13.34
C LEU A 297 -9.30 6.56 14.51
N ARG A 298 -10.16 7.60 14.50
CA ARG A 298 -10.25 8.55 15.62
C ARG A 298 -10.57 7.82 16.93
N GLN A 299 -11.51 6.86 16.94
CA GLN A 299 -11.81 6.07 18.13
C GLN A 299 -10.58 5.27 18.62
N MET A 300 -9.83 4.65 17.71
CA MET A 300 -8.62 3.90 18.09
C MET A 300 -7.55 4.80 18.71
N ILE A 301 -7.38 6.02 18.18
CA ILE A 301 -6.38 6.99 18.65
C ILE A 301 -6.76 7.57 20.02
N PHE A 302 -7.99 8.04 20.18
CA PHE A 302 -8.43 8.72 21.38
C PHE A 302 -8.97 7.78 22.46
N LYS A 303 -9.12 6.49 22.14
CA LYS A 303 -9.70 5.47 23.02
C LYS A 303 -11.12 5.87 23.51
N ASP A 304 -11.84 6.59 22.65
CA ASP A 304 -13.18 7.10 22.96
C ASP A 304 -14.23 5.97 22.91
N ASN A 305 -15.11 5.92 23.91
CA ASN A 305 -16.21 4.94 24.02
C ASN A 305 -17.40 5.22 23.07
N GLN A 306 -17.17 5.95 21.98
CA GLN A 306 -18.19 6.33 21.01
C GLN A 306 -18.74 5.07 20.34
N ARG A 307 -19.96 4.66 20.72
CA ARG A 307 -20.70 3.57 20.07
C ARG A 307 -21.00 3.99 18.63
N GLY A 308 -20.28 3.42 17.68
CA GLY A 308 -20.40 3.76 16.27
C GLY A 308 -19.69 2.75 15.39
N VAL A 309 -20.00 1.47 15.59
CA VAL A 309 -19.53 0.35 14.75
C VAL A 309 -20.54 -0.01 13.65
N ASP A 310 -21.59 0.79 13.49
CA ASP A 310 -22.61 0.57 12.46
C ASP A 310 -22.09 1.00 11.07
N GLY A 311 -22.39 0.19 10.05
CA GLY A 311 -22.05 0.49 8.66
C GLY A 311 -20.78 -0.18 8.13
N PHE A 312 -20.12 -1.01 8.93
CA PHE A 312 -19.12 -1.97 8.44
C PHE A 312 -19.81 -3.26 7.98
N TRP A 313 -19.30 -3.87 6.91
CA TRP A 313 -19.90 -5.10 6.37
C TRP A 313 -19.48 -6.37 7.14
N LYS A 314 -18.48 -6.27 8.01
CA LYS A 314 -18.11 -7.28 9.01
C LYS A 314 -17.62 -6.62 10.29
N SER A 315 -17.33 -7.43 11.32
CA SER A 315 -16.72 -6.94 12.56
C SER A 315 -15.37 -6.27 12.30
N VAL A 316 -15.09 -5.23 13.08
CA VAL A 316 -13.84 -4.45 13.03
C VAL A 316 -13.16 -4.51 14.39
N ALA A 317 -11.84 -4.30 14.40
CA ALA A 317 -11.08 -4.28 15.64
C ALA A 317 -11.59 -3.18 16.59
N GLN A 318 -11.73 -3.52 17.87
CA GLN A 318 -12.17 -2.59 18.92
C GLN A 318 -11.01 -1.87 19.58
N GLN A 319 -9.79 -2.38 19.38
CA GLN A 319 -8.57 -1.81 19.93
C GLN A 319 -7.41 -2.08 18.95
N VAL A 320 -6.58 -1.07 18.76
CA VAL A 320 -5.27 -1.20 18.13
C VAL A 320 -4.22 -0.90 19.20
N PRO A 321 -3.32 -1.85 19.56
CA PRO A 321 -2.34 -1.68 20.62
C PRO A 321 -1.13 -0.87 20.10
N ARG A 322 -1.38 0.40 19.77
CA ARG A 322 -0.39 1.35 19.28
C ARG A 322 -0.60 2.71 19.92
N GLU A 323 0.51 3.39 20.17
CA GLU A 323 0.45 4.79 20.55
C GLU A 323 0.12 5.65 19.33
N PRO A 324 -0.51 6.82 19.50
CA PRO A 324 -0.84 7.71 18.38
C PRO A 324 0.36 8.03 17.48
N SER A 325 1.56 8.13 18.03
CA SER A 325 2.82 8.38 17.30
C SER A 325 3.27 7.23 16.40
N GLU A 326 2.67 6.04 16.53
CA GLU A 326 2.95 4.87 15.69
C GLU A 326 1.88 4.66 14.62
N MET A 327 0.88 5.54 14.55
CA MET A 327 -0.21 5.48 13.58
C MET A 327 0.02 6.47 12.44
N ARG A 328 -0.24 6.04 11.20
CA ARG A 328 -0.12 6.86 9.99
C ARG A 328 -1.38 6.75 9.15
N ILE A 329 -1.73 7.82 8.43
CA ILE A 329 -2.76 7.78 7.39
C ILE A 329 -2.04 7.65 6.05
N LEU A 330 -2.29 6.55 5.33
CA LEU A 330 -1.78 6.34 3.98
C LEU A 330 -2.31 7.44 3.05
N ASN A 331 -1.44 8.01 2.22
CA ASN A 331 -1.83 9.02 1.25
C ASN A 331 -2.79 8.42 0.19
N PRO A 332 -4.06 8.88 0.09
CA PRO A 332 -5.03 8.30 -0.83
C PRO A 332 -4.69 8.56 -2.31
N PHE A 333 -3.71 9.41 -2.59
CA PHE A 333 -3.08 9.52 -3.91
C PHE A 333 -2.69 8.15 -4.47
N PHE A 334 -2.17 7.22 -3.66
CA PHE A 334 -1.75 5.91 -4.16
C PHE A 334 -2.93 5.03 -4.61
N ILE A 335 -4.11 5.21 -4.01
CA ILE A 335 -5.32 4.53 -4.47
C ILE A 335 -5.77 5.12 -5.82
N GLN A 336 -5.78 6.45 -5.92
CA GLN A 336 -6.11 7.17 -7.16
C GLN A 336 -5.18 6.77 -8.31
N GLU A 337 -3.87 6.73 -8.05
CA GLU A 337 -2.88 6.43 -9.07
C GLU A 337 -2.90 4.97 -9.49
N ALA A 338 -2.97 4.05 -8.53
CA ALA A 338 -3.13 2.63 -8.81
C ALA A 338 -4.38 2.41 -9.69
N SER A 339 -5.53 2.93 -9.25
CA SER A 339 -6.81 2.74 -9.93
C SER A 339 -6.82 3.35 -11.33
N PHE A 340 -6.63 4.66 -11.44
CA PHE A 340 -6.94 5.38 -12.68
C PHE A 340 -5.77 5.46 -13.66
N ARG A 341 -4.53 5.47 -13.17
CA ARG A 341 -3.35 5.71 -14.02
C ARG A 341 -2.61 4.42 -14.38
N PHE A 342 -2.30 3.59 -13.39
CA PHE A 342 -1.52 2.38 -13.61
C PHE A 342 -2.37 1.22 -14.12
N ILE A 343 -3.45 0.89 -13.41
CA ILE A 343 -4.31 -0.25 -13.76
C ILE A 343 -5.34 0.15 -14.84
N GLY A 344 -5.76 1.42 -14.86
CA GLY A 344 -6.77 1.91 -15.82
C GLY A 344 -8.16 1.33 -15.53
N LEU A 345 -8.56 1.37 -14.27
CA LEU A 345 -9.89 1.02 -13.81
C LEU A 345 -10.92 2.13 -14.13
N PRO A 346 -12.24 1.81 -14.13
CA PRO A 346 -13.27 2.79 -14.43
C PRO A 346 -13.27 3.98 -13.45
N HIS A 347 -13.28 5.21 -13.96
CA HIS A 347 -13.27 6.40 -13.10
C HIS A 347 -14.53 6.53 -12.23
N ASN A 348 -15.70 6.12 -12.74
CA ASN A 348 -16.99 6.13 -12.04
C ASN A 348 -17.28 7.46 -11.31
N ASN A 349 -17.03 8.59 -11.97
CA ASN A 349 -17.14 9.94 -11.39
C ASN A 349 -16.37 10.14 -10.07
N GLY A 350 -15.31 9.37 -9.84
CA GLY A 350 -14.54 9.43 -8.60
C GLY A 350 -15.21 8.75 -7.41
N LEU A 351 -16.17 7.86 -7.65
CA LEU A 351 -16.89 7.13 -6.61
C LEU A 351 -16.55 5.64 -6.64
N MET A 352 -16.53 5.01 -5.47
CA MET A 352 -16.42 3.56 -5.37
C MET A 352 -17.57 2.89 -6.13
N GLY A 353 -17.24 1.87 -6.92
CA GLY A 353 -18.17 1.15 -7.78
C GLY A 353 -17.59 -0.18 -8.24
N LYS A 354 -18.29 -0.83 -9.18
CA LYS A 354 -17.93 -2.17 -9.62
C LYS A 354 -16.57 -2.17 -10.34
N GLY A 355 -15.63 -2.95 -9.80
CA GLY A 355 -14.33 -3.22 -10.40
C GLY A 355 -13.42 -1.98 -10.50
N ASN A 356 -13.63 -0.95 -9.68
CA ASN A 356 -12.81 0.26 -9.73
C ASN A 356 -11.94 0.55 -8.51
N ILE A 357 -11.97 -0.34 -7.51
CA ILE A 357 -11.10 -0.25 -6.35
C ILE A 357 -9.95 -1.22 -6.54
N PRO A 358 -8.68 -0.77 -6.48
CA PRO A 358 -7.53 -1.67 -6.48
C PRO A 358 -7.46 -2.45 -5.16
N THR A 359 -6.89 -3.65 -5.17
CA THR A 359 -6.57 -4.34 -3.91
C THR A 359 -5.57 -3.54 -3.08
N LEU A 360 -5.60 -3.70 -1.76
CA LEU A 360 -4.64 -3.02 -0.88
C LEU A 360 -3.19 -3.38 -1.22
N GLY A 361 -2.94 -4.58 -1.78
CA GLY A 361 -1.63 -4.97 -2.28
C GLY A 361 -1.16 -4.13 -3.47
N ALA A 362 -2.04 -3.87 -4.45
CA ALA A 362 -1.71 -2.98 -5.57
C ALA A 362 -1.49 -1.53 -5.12
N VAL A 363 -2.23 -1.07 -4.10
CA VAL A 363 -2.03 0.24 -3.46
C VAL A 363 -0.66 0.31 -2.77
N ALA A 364 -0.30 -0.72 -1.98
CA ALA A 364 0.98 -0.78 -1.28
C ALA A 364 2.17 -0.81 -2.24
N ILE A 365 2.07 -1.57 -3.34
CA ILE A 365 3.07 -1.57 -4.40
C ILE A 365 3.19 -0.18 -5.01
N THR A 366 2.06 0.48 -5.31
CA THR A 366 2.06 1.85 -5.86
C THR A 366 2.74 2.83 -4.91
N MET A 367 2.49 2.76 -3.60
CA MET A 367 3.19 3.54 -2.59
C MET A 367 4.71 3.29 -2.62
N ALA A 368 5.13 2.02 -2.71
CA ALA A 368 6.54 1.67 -2.74
C ALA A 368 7.26 2.13 -4.02
N LEU A 369 6.57 2.15 -5.18
CA LEU A 369 7.14 2.69 -6.43
C LEU A 369 7.55 4.18 -6.29
N HIS A 370 6.83 4.93 -5.46
CA HIS A 370 7.16 6.33 -5.18
C HIS A 370 8.27 6.51 -4.16
N ASN A 371 8.33 5.64 -3.15
CA ASN A 371 9.06 5.92 -1.92
C ASN A 371 10.25 5.00 -1.64
N CYS A 372 10.46 3.98 -2.46
CA CYS A 372 11.56 3.02 -2.33
C CYS A 372 12.50 3.09 -3.53
N ASP A 373 13.76 2.72 -3.30
CA ASP A 373 14.79 2.66 -4.34
C ASP A 373 14.74 1.33 -5.08
N GLU A 374 14.47 0.25 -4.35
CA GLU A 374 14.20 -1.09 -4.86
C GLU A 374 12.94 -1.67 -4.23
N VAL A 375 12.18 -2.41 -5.03
CA VAL A 375 10.91 -3.00 -4.60
C VAL A 375 10.90 -4.49 -4.94
N ALA A 376 10.63 -5.30 -3.93
CA ALA A 376 10.29 -6.70 -4.08
C ALA A 376 8.86 -6.96 -3.62
N VAL A 377 8.29 -8.05 -4.12
CA VAL A 377 6.96 -8.50 -3.74
C VAL A 377 7.00 -10.01 -3.48
N ALA A 378 6.20 -10.46 -2.53
CA ALA A 378 6.03 -11.87 -2.21
C ALA A 378 4.55 -12.16 -1.93
N GLY A 379 4.03 -13.30 -2.37
CA GLY A 379 2.64 -13.68 -2.12
C GLY A 379 1.63 -13.00 -3.04
N PHE A 380 2.07 -12.65 -4.25
CA PHE A 380 1.24 -12.07 -5.32
C PHE A 380 1.09 -13.06 -6.47
N GLY A 381 0.20 -12.72 -7.43
CA GLY A 381 0.04 -13.49 -8.66
C GLY A 381 -1.11 -14.49 -8.65
N TYR A 382 -2.16 -14.25 -7.85
CA TYR A 382 -3.38 -15.08 -7.78
C TYR A 382 -3.70 -15.78 -9.10
N ASP A 383 -3.77 -17.11 -9.03
CA ASP A 383 -4.13 -17.93 -10.17
C ASP A 383 -5.62 -18.24 -10.15
N MET A 384 -6.35 -17.46 -10.95
CA MET A 384 -7.79 -17.61 -11.08
C MET A 384 -8.18 -18.91 -11.81
N SER A 385 -7.24 -19.65 -12.41
CA SER A 385 -7.51 -20.95 -13.02
C SER A 385 -7.60 -22.10 -12.01
N THR A 386 -7.12 -21.90 -10.77
CA THR A 386 -7.15 -22.88 -9.68
C THR A 386 -8.12 -22.44 -8.56
N PRO A 387 -9.46 -22.51 -8.77
CA PRO A 387 -10.45 -21.94 -7.83
C PRO A 387 -10.46 -22.62 -6.44
N HIS A 388 -9.96 -23.85 -6.34
CA HIS A 388 -9.89 -24.62 -5.11
C HIS A 388 -8.60 -24.42 -4.31
N ALA A 389 -7.59 -23.76 -4.89
CA ALA A 389 -6.36 -23.46 -4.20
C ALA A 389 -6.62 -22.48 -3.04
N PRO A 390 -5.79 -22.50 -1.98
CA PRO A 390 -5.86 -21.52 -0.91
C PRO A 390 -5.70 -20.10 -1.46
N LEU A 391 -6.63 -19.22 -1.12
CA LEU A 391 -6.53 -17.80 -1.42
C LEU A 391 -5.42 -17.17 -0.57
N HIS A 392 -5.38 -17.52 0.71
CA HIS A 392 -4.42 -17.00 1.67
C HIS A 392 -3.55 -18.10 2.29
N TYR A 393 -2.34 -17.75 2.74
CA TYR A 393 -1.39 -18.72 3.30
C TYR A 393 -1.74 -19.23 4.70
N TYR A 394 -2.67 -18.56 5.39
CA TYR A 394 -2.95 -18.78 6.81
C TYR A 394 -4.36 -19.30 7.10
N GLU A 395 -5.20 -19.43 6.08
CA GLU A 395 -6.59 -19.86 6.25
C GLU A 395 -7.05 -20.75 5.10
N LYS A 396 -8.24 -21.34 5.25
CA LYS A 396 -8.80 -22.30 4.31
C LYS A 396 -9.73 -21.65 3.26
N VAL A 397 -9.76 -20.31 3.19
CA VAL A 397 -10.53 -19.60 2.16
C VAL A 397 -9.95 -19.94 0.79
N LYS A 398 -10.83 -20.26 -0.15
CA LYS A 398 -10.47 -20.70 -1.51
C LYS A 398 -10.40 -19.53 -2.47
N MET A 399 -9.58 -19.67 -3.51
CA MET A 399 -9.42 -18.68 -4.58
C MET A 399 -10.75 -18.28 -5.25
N SER A 400 -11.76 -19.15 -5.27
CA SER A 400 -13.10 -18.81 -5.77
C SER A 400 -13.73 -17.59 -5.05
N ALA A 401 -13.43 -17.35 -3.78
CA ALA A 401 -13.99 -16.25 -3.02
C ALA A 401 -13.64 -14.87 -3.63
N ILE A 402 -12.45 -14.72 -4.22
CA ILE A 402 -12.06 -13.45 -4.85
C ILE A 402 -12.64 -13.29 -6.28
N LYS A 403 -13.05 -14.38 -6.95
CA LYS A 403 -13.78 -14.30 -8.24
C LYS A 403 -15.11 -13.57 -8.10
N GLU A 404 -15.74 -13.73 -6.94
CA GLU A 404 -17.04 -13.15 -6.61
C GLU A 404 -16.92 -11.69 -6.14
N SER A 405 -15.69 -11.18 -6.00
CA SER A 405 -15.47 -9.78 -5.63
C SER A 405 -15.98 -8.85 -6.72
N TRP A 406 -16.97 -8.03 -6.35
CA TRP A 406 -17.49 -6.99 -7.23
C TRP A 406 -16.61 -5.72 -7.22
N THR A 407 -15.76 -5.53 -6.21
CA THR A 407 -14.98 -4.30 -5.98
C THR A 407 -13.71 -4.24 -6.81
N HIS A 408 -13.03 -5.37 -7.00
CA HIS A 408 -11.70 -5.44 -7.60
C HIS A 408 -11.72 -6.02 -9.01
N ASN A 409 -10.74 -5.63 -9.83
CA ASN A 409 -10.49 -6.27 -11.13
C ASN A 409 -9.13 -6.98 -11.11
N ILE A 410 -9.12 -8.19 -10.57
CA ILE A 410 -7.90 -8.98 -10.35
C ILE A 410 -7.14 -9.25 -11.66
N SER A 411 -7.86 -9.39 -12.78
CA SER A 411 -7.23 -9.59 -14.09
C SER A 411 -6.39 -8.38 -14.50
N LYS A 412 -6.96 -7.17 -14.42
CA LYS A 412 -6.24 -5.92 -14.74
C LYS A 412 -5.09 -5.66 -13.76
N GLU A 413 -5.28 -5.98 -12.48
CA GLU A 413 -4.19 -5.90 -11.49
C GLU A 413 -3.05 -6.85 -11.84
N LYS A 414 -3.35 -8.10 -12.22
CA LYS A 414 -2.34 -9.07 -12.67
C LYS A 414 -1.60 -8.57 -13.91
N GLU A 415 -2.29 -7.98 -14.89
CA GLU A 415 -1.64 -7.37 -16.06
C GLU A 415 -0.67 -6.25 -15.68
N PHE A 416 -1.07 -5.38 -14.75
CA PHE A 416 -0.20 -4.32 -14.22
C PHE A 416 1.05 -4.90 -13.56
N LEU A 417 0.90 -5.88 -12.65
CA LEU A 417 2.03 -6.52 -11.98
C LEU A 417 2.97 -7.21 -12.98
N ARG A 418 2.42 -7.89 -14.00
CA ARG A 418 3.22 -8.52 -15.06
C ARG A 418 4.09 -7.52 -15.81
N LYS A 419 3.59 -6.31 -16.07
CA LYS A 419 4.39 -5.24 -16.69
C LYS A 419 5.58 -4.84 -15.80
N LEU A 420 5.34 -4.64 -14.50
CA LEU A 420 6.40 -4.27 -13.56
C LEU A 420 7.49 -5.34 -13.45
N VAL A 421 7.10 -6.62 -13.36
CA VAL A 421 8.07 -7.73 -13.29
C VAL A 421 8.84 -7.87 -14.60
N LYS A 422 8.18 -7.84 -15.76
CA LYS A 422 8.85 -7.94 -17.08
C LYS A 422 9.85 -6.81 -17.32
N ALA A 423 9.54 -5.60 -16.85
CA ALA A 423 10.43 -4.46 -16.91
C ALA A 423 11.57 -4.51 -15.86
N GLY A 424 11.51 -5.45 -14.92
CA GLY A 424 12.38 -5.50 -13.75
C GLY A 424 12.29 -4.25 -12.87
N VAL A 425 11.12 -3.60 -12.82
CA VAL A 425 10.83 -2.52 -11.87
C VAL A 425 10.69 -3.11 -10.46
N ILE A 426 10.04 -4.26 -10.35
CA ILE A 426 9.88 -5.01 -9.11
C ILE A 426 10.43 -6.43 -9.27
N THR A 427 10.90 -7.00 -8.16
CA THR A 427 11.32 -8.40 -8.09
C THR A 427 10.21 -9.24 -7.45
N ASP A 428 9.77 -10.33 -8.10
CA ASP A 428 8.80 -11.27 -7.54
C ASP A 428 9.51 -12.44 -6.86
N LEU A 429 9.53 -12.47 -5.53
CA LEU A 429 10.21 -13.50 -4.75
C LEU A 429 9.49 -14.85 -4.81
N THR A 430 8.19 -14.84 -5.13
CA THR A 430 7.36 -16.04 -5.20
C THR A 430 7.25 -16.64 -6.60
N ASN A 431 7.69 -15.90 -7.63
CA ASN A 431 7.54 -16.22 -9.05
C ASN A 431 6.09 -16.48 -9.49
N GLY A 432 5.09 -15.97 -8.75
CA GLY A 432 3.67 -16.20 -9.02
C GLY A 432 3.07 -15.28 -10.08
N ILE A 433 3.62 -14.08 -10.27
CA ILE A 433 3.04 -13.06 -11.18
C ILE A 433 3.21 -13.46 -12.65
N LEU A 434 4.38 -14.02 -12.99
CA LEU A 434 4.68 -14.48 -14.34
C LEU A 434 4.33 -15.96 -14.57
N ALA A 435 3.98 -16.70 -13.52
CA ALA A 435 3.62 -18.11 -13.60
C ALA A 435 2.52 -18.40 -14.65
N PRO A 436 2.63 -19.52 -15.38
CA PRO A 436 1.53 -20.01 -16.20
C PRO A 436 0.32 -20.34 -15.32
N PRO A 437 -0.91 -20.30 -15.89
CA PRO A 437 -2.09 -20.85 -15.21
C PRO A 437 -1.90 -22.34 -14.89
N GLY A 438 -2.32 -22.77 -13.71
CA GLY A 438 -2.34 -24.16 -13.26
C GLY A 438 -1.03 -24.67 -12.63
N VAL A 439 -0.08 -23.79 -12.31
CA VAL A 439 1.24 -24.13 -11.74
C VAL A 439 1.29 -23.93 -10.23
#